data_AF-A0A6B9T8A4-F1
#
_entry.id   AF-A0A6B9T8A4-F1
#
_cell.length_a   1.000
_cell.length_b   1.000
_cell.length_c   1.000
_cell.angle_alpha   90.00
_cell.angle_beta   90.00
_cell.angle_gamma   90.00
#
_symmetry.space_group_name_H-M   'P 1'
#
loop_
_entity.id
_entity.type
_entity.pdbx_description
1 polymer ?
#
loop_
_entity_poly.entity_id
_entity_poly.type
_entity_poly.pdbx_seq_one_letter_code
_entity_poly.pdbx_strand_id
1 'polypeptide(L)'
;MTSGARGEAGAGADVLESTRMVSMLLYLYENGESRRMEIYNAVGRNNRLPDKLDVLRDMGLVYYGGDNPNRSIIGLTDLGVHVASKLRDIDAAIRTSEFPGSGVA
;
A
#
# COMPACT_ATOMS: atom_id res chain seq x y z
N MET A 1 26.96 21.58 -19.68
CA MET A 1 25.57 22.05 -19.48
C MET A 1 24.74 20.82 -19.16
N THR A 2 24.15 20.83 -17.97
CA THR A 2 23.60 19.66 -17.27
C THR A 2 22.15 19.39 -17.65
N SER A 3 21.77 18.12 -17.48
CA SER A 3 20.40 17.62 -17.33
C SER A 3 19.62 17.39 -18.62
N GLY A 4 19.94 16.28 -19.28
CA GLY A 4 18.99 15.56 -20.13
C GLY A 4 18.01 14.81 -19.23
N ALA A 5 16.73 15.11 -19.42
CA ALA A 5 15.56 14.48 -18.83
C ALA A 5 15.76 13.02 -18.39
N ARG A 6 15.83 12.80 -17.08
CA ARG A 6 15.45 11.52 -16.49
C ARG A 6 13.93 11.46 -16.65
N GLY A 7 13.47 10.85 -17.74
CA GLY A 7 12.06 10.57 -17.98
C GLY A 7 11.47 9.96 -16.72
N GLU A 8 10.27 10.38 -16.39
CA GLU A 8 9.49 9.99 -15.22
C GLU A 8 9.58 8.48 -15.00
N ALA A 9 10.47 8.05 -14.12
CA ALA A 9 10.41 6.72 -13.56
C ALA A 9 9.17 6.76 -12.66
N GLY A 10 8.03 6.35 -13.20
CA GLY A 10 6.81 6.18 -12.42
C GLY A 10 7.16 5.44 -11.12
N ALA A 11 6.72 6.00 -10.00
CA ALA A 11 7.06 5.49 -8.68
C ALA A 11 6.88 3.96 -8.63
N GLY A 12 7.94 3.25 -8.26
CA GLY A 12 7.99 1.80 -8.21
C GLY A 12 7.67 1.28 -6.82
N ALA A 13 8.13 0.07 -6.50
CA ALA A 13 7.95 -0.50 -5.17
C ALA A 13 8.65 0.30 -4.05
N ASP A 14 9.59 1.20 -4.39
CA ASP A 14 10.32 2.08 -3.46
C ASP A 14 9.38 2.98 -2.65
N VAL A 15 8.24 3.37 -3.22
CA VAL A 15 7.23 4.16 -2.49
C VAL A 15 6.69 3.41 -1.27
N LEU A 16 6.63 2.07 -1.33
CA LEU A 16 6.10 1.22 -0.27
C LEU A 16 7.07 1.08 0.92
N GLU A 17 8.32 1.54 0.77
CA GLU A 17 9.32 1.57 1.85
C GLU A 17 8.91 2.52 2.99
N SER A 18 7.99 3.45 2.71
CA SER A 18 7.42 4.32 3.74
C SER A 18 6.65 3.51 4.78
N THR A 19 6.92 3.80 6.05
CA THR A 19 6.36 3.05 7.18
C THR A 19 4.83 2.94 7.06
N ARG A 20 4.30 1.72 7.13
CA ARG A 20 2.85 1.38 7.10
C ARG A 20 2.14 1.41 5.74
N MET A 21 2.78 1.76 4.62
CA MET A 21 2.08 1.71 3.31
C MET A 21 1.62 0.30 2.93
N VAL A 22 2.51 -0.69 3.08
CA VAL A 22 2.16 -2.11 2.91
C VAL A 22 1.02 -2.51 3.85
N SER A 23 1.06 -2.06 5.11
CA SER A 23 0.01 -2.36 6.10
C SER A 23 -1.35 -1.78 5.70
N MET A 24 -1.41 -0.59 5.10
CA MET A 24 -2.66 0.00 4.61
C MET A 24 -3.26 -0.80 3.45
N LEU A 25 -2.41 -1.18 2.49
CA LEU A 25 -2.85 -1.97 1.33
C LEU A 25 -3.37 -3.35 1.77
N LEU A 26 -2.66 -4.03 2.67
CA LEU A 26 -3.11 -5.31 3.22
C LEU A 26 -4.40 -5.17 4.02
N TYR A 27 -4.53 -4.13 4.85
CA TYR A 27 -5.76 -3.89 5.61
C TYR A 27 -6.97 -3.70 4.69
N LEU A 28 -6.86 -2.85 3.66
CA LEU A 28 -7.93 -2.63 2.69
C LEU A 28 -8.24 -3.87 1.85
N TYR A 29 -7.23 -4.69 1.55
CA TYR A 29 -7.43 -5.95 0.84
C TYR A 29 -8.23 -6.98 1.66
N GLU A 30 -7.98 -7.03 2.97
CA GLU A 30 -8.63 -7.98 3.88
C GLU A 30 -10.02 -7.54 4.34
N ASN A 31 -10.23 -6.22 4.50
CA ASN A 31 -11.44 -5.66 5.11
C ASN A 31 -12.34 -4.93 4.10
N GLY A 32 -11.85 -4.70 2.87
CA GLY A 32 -12.55 -3.94 1.85
C GLY A 32 -12.57 -2.44 2.13
N GLU A 33 -13.55 -1.77 1.52
CA GLU A 33 -13.81 -0.34 1.68
C GLU A 33 -13.93 0.04 3.16
N SER A 34 -13.11 1.00 3.59
CA SER A 34 -12.99 1.39 4.99
C SER A 34 -12.92 2.91 5.15
N ARG A 35 -13.34 3.40 6.31
CA ARG A 35 -13.16 4.80 6.68
C ARG A 35 -11.71 5.06 7.06
N ARG A 36 -11.27 6.29 6.81
CA ARG A 36 -9.95 6.79 7.18
C ARG A 36 -9.55 6.47 8.64
N MET A 37 -10.47 6.63 9.59
CA MET A 37 -10.21 6.33 11.00
C MET A 37 -10.01 4.84 11.29
N GLU A 38 -10.73 3.96 10.58
CA GLU A 38 -10.64 2.50 10.76
C GLU A 38 -9.25 2.01 10.32
N ILE A 39 -8.80 2.49 9.16
CA ILE A 39 -7.46 2.23 8.64
C ILE A 39 -6.39 2.71 9.64
N TYR A 40 -6.50 3.94 10.15
CA TYR A 40 -5.51 4.50 11.06
C TYR A 40 -5.43 3.77 12.40
N ASN A 41 -6.55 3.29 12.91
CA ASN A 41 -6.59 2.49 14.13
C ASN A 41 -5.95 1.11 13.91
N ALA A 42 -6.14 0.50 12.75
CA ALA A 42 -5.59 -0.83 12.42
C ALA A 42 -4.08 -0.78 12.13
N VAL A 43 -3.61 0.20 11.36
CA VAL A 43 -2.19 0.28 10.96
C VAL A 43 -1.30 0.97 12.00
N GLY A 44 -1.87 1.44 13.11
CA GLY A 44 -1.19 2.13 14.21
C GLY A 44 -0.99 3.63 13.96
N ARG A 45 -0.95 4.42 15.04
CA ARG A 45 -0.88 5.89 14.97
C ARG A 45 0.48 6.37 14.46
N ASN A 46 0.49 7.11 13.35
CA ASN A 46 1.62 7.90 12.87
C ASN A 46 1.07 9.25 12.38
N ASN A 47 1.76 10.35 12.71
CA ASN A 47 1.29 11.71 12.41
C ASN A 47 1.21 12.02 10.90
N ARG A 48 1.78 11.19 10.03
CA ARG A 48 1.81 11.36 8.56
C ARG A 48 1.02 10.30 7.79
N LEU A 49 0.02 9.65 8.40
CA LEU A 49 -0.84 8.68 7.68
C LEU A 49 -1.72 9.31 6.59
N PRO A 50 -2.30 10.53 6.77
CA PRO A 50 -3.06 11.20 5.70
C PRO A 50 -2.27 11.32 4.39
N ASP A 51 -1.06 11.86 4.48
CA ASP A 51 -0.18 12.07 3.33
C ASP A 51 0.11 10.76 2.58
N LYS A 52 0.15 9.62 3.29
CA LYS A 52 0.42 8.31 2.67
C LYS A 52 -0.74 7.79 1.86
N LEU A 53 -1.97 7.98 2.33
CA LEU A 53 -3.15 7.59 1.55
C LEU A 53 -3.28 8.46 0.29
N ASP A 54 -2.91 9.74 0.39
CA ASP A 54 -2.89 10.63 -0.77
C ASP A 54 -1.82 10.18 -1.78
N VAL A 55 -0.63 9.81 -1.34
CA VAL A 55 0.40 9.21 -2.23
C VAL A 55 -0.08 7.91 -2.89
N LEU A 56 -0.70 7.00 -2.13
CA LEU A 56 -1.25 5.76 -2.70
C LEU A 56 -2.38 6.03 -3.69
N ARG A 57 -3.14 7.12 -3.49
CA ARG A 57 -4.20 7.55 -4.42
C ARG A 57 -3.61 8.13 -5.70
N ASP A 58 -2.59 8.97 -5.58
CA ASP A 58 -1.91 9.57 -6.73
C ASP A 58 -1.22 8.52 -7.60
N MET A 59 -0.80 7.41 -7.00
CA MET A 59 -0.34 6.21 -7.71
C MET A 59 -1.46 5.36 -8.34
N GLY A 60 -2.73 5.68 -8.08
CA GLY A 60 -3.87 4.90 -8.52
C GLY A 60 -4.02 3.56 -7.83
N LEU A 61 -3.45 3.36 -6.63
CA LEU A 61 -3.62 2.14 -5.83
C LEU A 61 -4.88 2.18 -4.96
N VAL A 62 -5.29 3.37 -4.52
CA VAL A 62 -6.53 3.57 -3.75
C VAL A 62 -7.39 4.64 -4.39
N TYR A 63 -8.68 4.63 -4.08
CA TYR A 63 -9.62 5.70 -4.44
C TYR A 63 -10.35 6.20 -3.20
N TYR A 64 -10.87 7.43 -3.28
CA TYR A 64 -11.75 8.01 -2.26
C TYR A 64 -13.17 8.07 -2.81
N GLY A 65 -14.07 7.31 -2.20
CA GLY A 65 -15.50 7.32 -2.45
C GLY A 65 -16.22 8.36 -1.58
N GLY A 66 -17.32 8.90 -2.13
CA GLY A 66 -18.19 9.88 -1.49
C GLY A 66 -17.71 11.33 -1.58
N ASP A 67 -18.65 12.26 -1.42
CA ASP A 67 -18.42 13.70 -1.69
C ASP A 67 -17.73 14.45 -0.54
N ASN A 68 -17.55 13.82 0.63
CA ASN A 68 -17.00 14.47 1.81
C ASN A 68 -15.60 13.92 2.14
N PRO A 69 -14.52 14.72 2.01
CA PRO A 69 -13.15 14.27 2.26
C PRO A 69 -12.88 13.83 3.71
N ASN A 70 -13.66 14.32 4.68
CA ASN A 70 -13.57 13.93 6.09
C ASN A 70 -14.39 12.68 6.43
N ARG A 71 -15.24 12.21 5.51
CA ARG A 71 -16.03 10.97 5.64
C ARG A 71 -15.83 10.03 4.45
N SER A 72 -14.77 10.25 3.67
CA SER A 72 -14.51 9.43 2.49
C SER A 72 -14.33 7.98 2.88
N ILE A 73 -15.04 7.14 2.15
CA ILE A 73 -14.78 5.70 2.10
C ILE A 73 -13.54 5.52 1.23
N ILE A 74 -12.61 4.69 1.66
CA ILE A 74 -11.36 4.44 0.96
C ILE A 74 -11.36 2.98 0.55
N GLY A 75 -11.13 2.71 -0.74
CA GLY A 75 -11.05 1.37 -1.28
C GLY A 75 -9.82 1.20 -2.17
N LEU A 76 -9.51 -0.05 -2.51
CA LEU A 76 -8.50 -0.37 -3.52
C LEU A 76 -9.09 -0.20 -4.92
N THR A 77 -8.30 0.34 -5.84
CA THR A 77 -8.58 0.22 -7.28
C THR A 77 -8.27 -1.21 -7.75
N ASP A 78 -8.58 -1.56 -9.00
CA ASP A 78 -8.16 -2.84 -9.60
C ASP A 78 -6.64 -3.06 -9.52
N LEU A 79 -5.86 -2.00 -9.76
CA LEU A 79 -4.40 -2.02 -9.61
C LEU A 79 -4.01 -2.24 -8.14
N GLY A 80 -4.67 -1.55 -7.21
CA GLY A 80 -4.47 -1.72 -5.77
C GLY A 80 -4.73 -3.14 -5.30
N VAL A 81 -5.82 -3.76 -5.76
CA VAL A 81 -6.16 -5.17 -5.47
C VAL A 81 -5.05 -6.09 -5.97
N HIS A 82 -4.58 -5.91 -7.21
CA HIS A 82 -3.52 -6.72 -7.79
C HIS A 82 -2.18 -6.59 -7.04
N VAL A 83 -1.82 -5.38 -6.62
CA VAL A 83 -0.59 -5.14 -5.85
C VAL A 83 -0.72 -5.73 -4.44
N ALA A 84 -1.84 -5.48 -3.76
CA ALA A 84 -2.07 -5.97 -2.41
C ALA A 84 -2.11 -7.51 -2.33
N SER A 85 -2.66 -8.18 -3.36
CA SER A 85 -2.65 -9.65 -3.41
C SER A 85 -1.22 -10.21 -3.43
N LYS A 86 -0.31 -9.61 -4.21
CA LYS A 86 1.12 -10.02 -4.24
C LYS A 86 1.81 -9.77 -2.91
N LEU A 87 1.52 -8.64 -2.26
CA LEU A 87 2.03 -8.35 -0.92
C LEU A 87 1.53 -9.36 0.11
N ARG A 88 0.27 -9.81 -0.02
CA ARG A 88 -0.27 -10.88 0.83
C ARG A 88 0.42 -12.21 0.58
N ASP A 89 0.71 -12.55 -0.67
CA ASP A 89 1.45 -13.77 -1.01
C ASP A 89 2.86 -13.76 -0.39
N ILE A 90 3.55 -12.61 -0.48
CA ILE A 90 4.86 -12.40 0.17
C ILE A 90 4.75 -12.57 1.69
N ASP A 91 3.77 -11.92 2.33
CA ASP A 91 3.53 -12.06 3.77
C ASP A 91 3.21 -13.52 4.16
N ALA A 92 2.50 -14.27 3.31
CA ALA A 92 2.28 -15.71 3.48
C ALA A 92 3.60 -16.47 3.51
N ALA A 93 4.41 -16.30 2.48
CA ALA A 93 5.65 -17.02 2.30
C ALA A 93 6.60 -16.77 3.49
N ILE A 94 6.65 -15.54 3.99
CA ILE A 94 7.46 -15.17 5.16
C ILE A 94 6.92 -15.84 6.44
N ARG A 95 5.60 -15.84 6.67
CA ARG A 95 5.00 -16.44 7.88
C ARG A 95 5.03 -17.97 7.87
N THR A 96 4.96 -18.58 6.69
CA THR A 96 4.92 -20.02 6.51
C THR A 96 6.31 -20.64 6.49
N SER A 97 7.40 -19.87 6.63
CA SER A 97 8.80 -20.27 6.44
C SER A 97 9.18 -21.66 6.99
N GLU A 98 8.83 -22.71 6.26
CA GLU A 98 9.76 -23.70 5.76
C GLU A 98 10.28 -23.14 4.44
N PHE A 99 11.55 -22.72 4.42
CA PHE A 99 12.27 -22.43 3.19
C PHE A 99 12.89 -23.76 2.73
N PRO A 100 12.30 -24.52 1.78
CA PRO A 100 12.99 -25.67 1.19
C PRO A 100 14.13 -25.13 0.31
N GLY A 101 15.30 -24.89 0.90
CA GLY A 101 16.42 -24.31 0.15
C GLY A 101 17.73 -24.06 0.90
N SER A 102 17.78 -24.11 2.23
CA SER A 102 19.07 -24.07 2.94
C SER A 102 19.66 -25.48 3.15
N GLY A 103 19.63 -26.30 2.10
CA GLY A 103 20.45 -27.49 1.97
C GLY A 103 21.63 -27.17 1.06
N VAL A 104 22.49 -26.25 1.48
CA VAL A 104 23.84 -26.16 0.89
C VAL A 104 24.71 -27.15 1.67
N ALA A 105 24.97 -28.28 1.01
CA ALA A 105 26.02 -29.22 1.37
C ALA A 105 27.41 -28.58 1.28
#